data_AF-V9L2R9-F1
#
_entry.id   AF-V9L2R9-F1
#
_cell.length_a   1.000
_cell.length_b   1.000
_cell.length_c   1.000
_cell.angle_alpha   90.00
_cell.angle_beta   90.00
_cell.angle_gamma   90.00
#
_symmetry.space_group_name_H-M   'P 1'
#
loop_
_entity.id
_entity.type
_entity.pdbx_description
1 polymer ?
#
loop_
_entity_poly.entity_id
_entity_poly.type
_entity_poly.pdbx_seq_one_letter_code
_entity_poly.pdbx_strand_id
1 'polypeptide(L)'
;AGPDGGRGGVQPRSTLRLAFQKLVSVVLPCYLKTLEEERDRLLVMTVLEALNSILKHCKAEALREPGRLDAISKAIRDVLLKKTTCQDSENEELDSDEEQQAEYDAMLIEYAGDGIPLLAAAVGGQVFAPYFAGFLPLLLAKTKASCTIAEKSFAIGIVAETVQAMEGASVQFVPRLLPTLMSGARDTDDEVRSNSVFGIGVLVEHGKESMHTHYPSLLNILSSIISREQNRRVLDNVCGAVSRMILTHVSGVPIEQVFPVLIRSLPLKEDLEENVTVFNCISFMYKNQPSQVIQHLPQLLAVISQVIGTDQIQEESRRSLVTMLKDILHGFPQEFQSALRPLPQEMASKLRSLITS
;
A
#
# COMPACT_ATOMS: atom_id res chain seq x y z
N ALA A 1 -7.65 64.44 -11.20
CA ALA A 1 -8.01 63.48 -12.26
C ALA A 1 -6.77 62.70 -12.64
N GLY A 2 -6.83 61.38 -12.51
CA GLY A 2 -5.73 60.44 -12.75
C GLY A 2 -5.99 59.17 -11.96
N PRO A 3 -6.55 58.11 -12.57
CA PRO A 3 -6.86 56.88 -11.87
C PRO A 3 -5.58 56.05 -11.79
N ASP A 4 -5.08 55.85 -10.57
CA ASP A 4 -4.01 54.87 -10.36
C ASP A 4 -4.63 53.48 -10.47
N GLY A 5 -4.49 52.91 -11.67
CA GLY A 5 -5.03 51.62 -12.04
C GLY A 5 -4.38 50.52 -11.21
N GLY A 6 -5.13 50.02 -10.24
CA GLY A 6 -4.82 48.78 -9.54
C GLY A 6 -4.74 47.61 -10.52
N ARG A 7 -3.54 47.36 -11.06
CA ARG A 7 -3.22 46.08 -11.68
C ARG A 7 -3.08 45.06 -10.57
N GLY A 8 -4.20 44.44 -10.22
CA GLY A 8 -4.24 43.22 -9.43
C GLY A 8 -3.38 42.16 -10.10
N GLY A 9 -2.18 41.94 -9.57
CA GLY A 9 -1.31 40.85 -9.99
C GLY A 9 -1.96 39.53 -9.60
N VAL A 10 -2.70 38.93 -10.53
CA VAL A 10 -3.07 37.51 -10.45
C VAL A 10 -1.75 36.73 -10.43
N GLN A 11 -1.41 36.14 -9.29
CA GLN A 11 -0.13 35.44 -9.12
C GLN A 11 0.03 34.34 -10.17
N PRO A 12 1.24 34.10 -10.73
CA PRO A 12 1.48 33.11 -11.79
C PRO A 12 0.90 31.71 -11.51
N ARG A 13 0.86 31.32 -10.22
CA ARG A 13 0.28 30.06 -9.76
C ARG A 13 -1.24 29.95 -9.97
N SER A 14 -1.98 31.04 -9.83
CA SER A 14 -3.43 31.05 -10.09
C SER A 14 -3.76 30.92 -11.57
N THR A 15 -2.96 31.51 -12.46
CA THR A 15 -3.13 31.39 -13.91
C THR A 15 -2.84 29.97 -14.40
N LEU A 16 -1.77 29.34 -13.90
CA LEU A 16 -1.44 27.96 -14.25
C LEU A 16 -2.51 26.98 -13.76
N ARG A 17 -3.03 27.17 -12.54
CA ARG A 17 -4.12 26.34 -12.02
C ARG A 17 -5.38 26.48 -12.87
N LEU A 18 -5.76 27.69 -13.27
CA LEU A 18 -6.93 27.89 -14.16
C LEU A 18 -6.72 27.24 -15.54
N ALA A 19 -5.52 27.33 -16.10
CA ALA A 19 -5.19 26.66 -17.36
C ALA A 19 -5.27 25.14 -17.24
N PHE A 20 -4.74 24.57 -16.15
CA PHE A 20 -4.86 23.15 -15.84
C PHE A 20 -6.34 22.73 -15.70
N GLN A 21 -7.13 23.48 -14.94
CA GLN A 21 -8.56 23.19 -14.75
C GLN A 21 -9.33 23.22 -16.10
N LYS A 22 -9.02 24.16 -16.98
CA LYS A 22 -9.57 24.18 -18.35
C LYS A 22 -9.17 22.95 -19.15
N LEU A 23 -7.91 22.50 -19.05
CA LEU A 23 -7.44 21.31 -19.74
C LEU A 23 -8.20 20.06 -19.27
N VAL A 24 -8.27 19.82 -17.95
CA VAL A 24 -8.97 18.64 -17.42
C VAL A 24 -10.47 18.68 -17.66
N SER A 25 -11.09 19.87 -17.74
CA SER A 25 -12.51 20.00 -18.12
C SER A 25 -12.81 19.65 -19.58
N VAL A 26 -11.79 19.55 -20.43
CA VAL A 26 -11.94 19.08 -21.82
C VAL A 26 -11.55 17.62 -21.93
N VAL A 27 -10.40 17.24 -21.35
CA VAL A 27 -9.83 15.90 -21.51
C VAL A 27 -10.64 14.81 -20.80
N LEU A 28 -11.03 15.02 -19.54
CA LEU A 28 -11.68 13.97 -18.75
C LEU A 28 -13.08 13.59 -19.29
N PRO A 29 -13.92 14.53 -19.75
CA PRO A 29 -15.16 14.16 -20.43
C PRO A 29 -14.93 13.34 -21.70
N CYS A 30 -13.89 13.61 -22.48
CA CYS A 30 -13.54 12.79 -23.64
C CYS A 30 -13.19 11.36 -23.22
N TYR A 31 -12.36 11.20 -22.19
CA TYR A 31 -12.01 9.87 -21.67
C TYR A 31 -13.25 9.11 -21.18
N LEU A 32 -14.09 9.74 -20.37
CA LEU A 32 -15.32 9.12 -19.87
C LEU A 32 -16.25 8.68 -20.99
N LYS A 33 -16.40 9.51 -22.03
CA LYS A 33 -17.17 9.16 -23.22
C LYS A 33 -16.56 7.96 -23.96
N THR A 34 -15.24 7.91 -24.12
CA THR A 34 -14.56 6.77 -24.72
C THR A 34 -14.77 5.49 -23.91
N LEU A 35 -14.70 5.55 -22.57
CA LEU A 35 -14.99 4.39 -21.72
C LEU A 35 -16.42 3.84 -21.89
N GLU A 36 -17.38 4.71 -22.20
CA GLU A 36 -18.79 4.34 -22.38
C GLU A 36 -19.10 3.80 -23.78
N GLU A 37 -18.63 4.47 -24.83
CA GLU A 37 -19.09 4.26 -26.21
C GLU A 37 -18.12 3.45 -27.09
N GLU A 38 -16.85 3.34 -26.71
CA GLU A 38 -15.83 2.68 -27.54
C GLU A 38 -16.00 1.17 -27.57
N ARG A 39 -15.71 0.57 -28.73
CA ARG A 39 -15.75 -0.88 -28.97
C ARG A 39 -14.37 -1.51 -28.86
N ASP A 40 -13.31 -0.78 -29.19
CA ASP A 40 -11.94 -1.27 -29.09
C ASP A 40 -11.48 -1.36 -27.62
N ARG A 41 -11.34 -2.60 -27.12
CA ARG A 41 -10.88 -2.91 -25.76
C ARG A 41 -9.49 -2.32 -25.48
N LEU A 42 -8.57 -2.35 -26.45
CA LEU A 42 -7.20 -1.84 -26.28
C LEU A 42 -7.19 -0.32 -26.13
N LEU A 43 -8.05 0.38 -26.88
CA LEU A 43 -8.22 1.82 -26.73
C LEU A 43 -8.82 2.17 -25.36
N VAL A 44 -9.81 1.42 -24.89
CA VAL A 44 -10.40 1.60 -23.55
C VAL A 44 -9.35 1.37 -22.46
N MET A 45 -8.51 0.34 -22.56
CA MET A 45 -7.39 0.11 -21.63
C MET A 45 -6.42 1.30 -21.61
N THR A 46 -6.03 1.80 -22.79
CA THR A 46 -5.13 2.96 -22.90
C THR A 46 -5.73 4.21 -22.23
N VAL A 47 -7.05 4.41 -22.36
CA VAL A 47 -7.75 5.52 -21.71
C VAL A 47 -7.82 5.35 -20.19
N LEU A 48 -8.06 4.13 -19.69
CA LEU A 48 -8.03 3.83 -18.25
C LEU A 48 -6.63 4.09 -17.66
N GLU A 49 -5.57 3.65 -18.34
CA GLU A 49 -4.19 3.90 -17.92
C GLU A 49 -3.88 5.41 -17.88
N ALA A 50 -4.27 6.16 -18.91
CA ALA A 50 -4.11 7.60 -18.96
C ALA A 50 -4.90 8.31 -17.85
N LEU A 51 -6.12 7.86 -17.58
CA LEU A 51 -6.95 8.36 -16.47
C LEU A 51 -6.28 8.09 -15.12
N ASN A 52 -5.78 6.89 -14.88
CA ASN A 52 -5.05 6.53 -13.66
C ASN A 52 -3.80 7.39 -13.50
N SER A 53 -3.06 7.66 -14.57
CA SER A 53 -1.92 8.57 -14.54
C SER A 53 -2.32 9.99 -14.14
N ILE A 54 -3.43 10.52 -14.65
CA ILE A 54 -3.96 11.83 -14.24
C ILE A 54 -4.33 11.81 -12.75
N LEU A 55 -5.04 10.79 -12.28
CA LEU A 55 -5.43 10.68 -10.86
C LEU A 55 -4.21 10.61 -9.93
N LYS A 56 -3.20 9.80 -10.29
CA LYS A 56 -1.97 9.63 -9.51
C LYS A 56 -1.19 10.93 -9.36
N HIS A 57 -1.01 11.68 -10.44
CA HIS A 57 -0.15 12.87 -10.44
C HIS A 57 -0.90 14.16 -10.07
N CYS A 58 -2.18 14.27 -10.42
CA CYS A 58 -2.97 15.50 -10.21
C CYS A 58 -3.88 15.43 -8.98
N LYS A 59 -4.20 14.23 -8.48
CA LYS A 59 -4.99 14.00 -7.26
C LYS A 59 -6.27 14.84 -7.21
N ALA A 60 -6.55 15.51 -6.09
CA ALA A 60 -7.70 16.37 -5.87
C ALA A 60 -7.91 17.44 -6.97
N GLU A 61 -6.84 17.92 -7.61
CA GLU A 61 -6.97 18.93 -8.68
C GLU A 61 -7.68 18.36 -9.91
N ALA A 62 -7.54 17.07 -10.22
CA ALA A 62 -8.27 16.44 -11.33
C ALA A 62 -9.79 16.37 -11.05
N LEU A 63 -10.19 16.33 -9.78
CA LEU A 63 -11.54 15.99 -9.31
C LEU A 63 -12.35 17.20 -8.80
N ARG A 64 -11.89 18.44 -9.00
CA ARG A 64 -12.54 19.64 -8.45
C ARG A 64 -13.92 19.94 -9.03
N GLU A 65 -14.17 19.51 -10.26
CA GLU A 65 -15.45 19.76 -10.92
C GLU A 65 -16.56 18.94 -10.26
N PRO A 66 -17.71 19.55 -9.90
CA PRO A 66 -18.83 18.84 -9.31
C PRO A 66 -19.28 17.65 -10.18
N GLY A 67 -19.53 16.50 -9.54
CA GLY A 67 -19.97 15.27 -10.22
C GLY A 67 -18.87 14.46 -10.91
N ARG A 68 -17.63 14.97 -10.97
CA ARG A 68 -16.53 14.25 -11.64
C ARG A 68 -16.13 12.96 -10.92
N LEU A 69 -16.08 13.00 -9.58
CA LEU A 69 -15.83 11.80 -8.78
C LEU A 69 -16.91 10.74 -9.04
N ASP A 70 -18.18 11.14 -9.09
CA ASP A 70 -19.30 10.24 -9.39
C ASP A 70 -19.17 9.63 -10.78
N ALA A 71 -18.86 10.45 -11.79
CA ALA A 71 -18.74 10.01 -13.17
C ALA A 71 -17.61 9.00 -13.36
N ILE A 72 -16.43 9.28 -12.80
CA ILE A 72 -15.29 8.35 -12.87
C ILE A 72 -15.57 7.07 -12.09
N SER A 73 -16.14 7.18 -10.87
CA SER A 73 -16.49 6.01 -10.07
C SER A 73 -17.54 5.13 -10.77
N LYS A 74 -18.51 5.75 -11.44
CA LYS A 74 -19.49 5.04 -12.27
C LYS A 74 -18.81 4.32 -13.43
N ALA A 75 -17.94 4.99 -14.18
CA ALA A 75 -17.24 4.40 -15.31
C ALA A 75 -16.42 3.16 -14.89
N ILE A 76 -15.64 3.27 -13.81
CA ILE A 76 -14.91 2.12 -13.24
C ILE A 76 -15.88 1.00 -12.86
N ARG A 77 -16.99 1.33 -12.18
CA ARG A 77 -17.99 0.34 -11.78
C ARG A 77 -18.63 -0.37 -12.96
N ASP A 78 -18.87 0.34 -14.06
CA ASP A 78 -19.45 -0.24 -15.28
C ASP A 78 -18.47 -1.21 -15.95
N VAL A 79 -17.16 -0.89 -15.99
CA VAL A 79 -16.13 -1.82 -16.46
C VAL A 79 -16.06 -3.08 -15.58
N LEU A 80 -16.07 -2.92 -14.25
CA LEU A 80 -16.06 -4.05 -13.31
C LEU A 80 -17.30 -4.95 -13.43
N LEU A 81 -18.43 -4.37 -13.86
CA LEU A 81 -19.68 -5.09 -14.08
C LEU A 81 -19.84 -5.61 -15.52
N LYS A 82 -18.83 -5.42 -16.37
CA LYS A 82 -18.88 -5.75 -17.80
C LYS A 82 -20.07 -5.09 -18.52
N LYS A 83 -20.23 -3.78 -18.31
CA LYS A 83 -21.36 -2.99 -18.85
C LYS A 83 -20.95 -1.95 -19.88
N THR A 84 -19.67 -1.88 -20.23
CA THR A 84 -19.21 -0.97 -21.29
C THR A 84 -19.43 -1.57 -22.66
N THR A 85 -19.51 -0.70 -23.67
CA THR A 85 -19.75 -1.11 -25.07
C THR A 85 -18.69 -2.11 -25.58
N CYS A 86 -17.43 -1.96 -25.19
CA CYS A 86 -16.35 -2.87 -25.56
C CYS A 86 -16.43 -4.27 -24.90
N GLN A 87 -17.27 -4.44 -23.86
CA GLN A 87 -17.47 -5.70 -23.13
C GLN A 87 -18.82 -6.36 -23.44
N ASP A 88 -19.59 -5.78 -24.37
CA ASP A 88 -20.88 -6.33 -24.79
C ASP A 88 -20.66 -7.51 -25.76
N SER A 89 -21.15 -8.68 -25.39
CA SER A 89 -21.09 -9.90 -26.19
C SER A 89 -21.78 -9.77 -27.55
N GLU A 90 -22.75 -8.85 -27.70
CA GLU A 90 -23.40 -8.61 -29.01
C GLU A 90 -22.49 -7.87 -30.00
N ASN A 91 -21.42 -7.23 -29.53
CA ASN A 91 -20.43 -6.56 -30.37
C ASN A 91 -19.26 -7.48 -30.77
N GLU A 92 -19.28 -8.75 -30.36
CA GLU A 92 -18.23 -9.72 -30.66
C GLU A 92 -18.35 -10.23 -32.11
N GLU A 93 -17.22 -10.27 -32.81
CA GLU A 93 -17.17 -10.92 -34.13
C GLU A 93 -17.31 -12.44 -33.96
N LEU A 94 -18.13 -13.07 -34.82
CA LEU A 94 -18.47 -14.50 -34.75
C LEU A 94 -17.26 -15.46 -34.80
N ASP A 95 -16.08 -14.98 -35.20
CA ASP A 95 -14.83 -15.73 -35.32
C ASP A 95 -13.76 -15.32 -34.27
N SER A 96 -14.14 -14.58 -33.22
CA SER A 96 -13.20 -14.14 -32.18
C SER A 96 -12.80 -15.27 -31.22
N ASP A 97 -11.53 -15.29 -30.81
CA ASP A 97 -10.99 -16.27 -29.86
C ASP A 97 -11.51 -15.97 -28.43
N GLU A 98 -12.37 -16.85 -27.90
CA GLU A 98 -12.98 -16.72 -26.58
C GLU A 98 -11.95 -16.57 -25.45
N GLU A 99 -10.79 -17.25 -25.54
CA GLU A 99 -9.74 -17.18 -24.52
C GLU A 99 -9.07 -15.80 -24.54
N GLN A 100 -8.78 -15.29 -25.73
CA GLN A 100 -8.24 -13.96 -25.92
C GLN A 100 -9.23 -12.87 -25.45
N GLN A 101 -10.53 -13.03 -25.71
CA GLN A 101 -11.55 -12.10 -25.21
C GLN A 101 -11.61 -12.09 -23.69
N ALA A 102 -11.53 -13.26 -23.04
CA ALA A 102 -11.51 -13.36 -21.59
C ALA A 102 -10.27 -12.70 -20.97
N GLU A 103 -9.10 -12.82 -21.62
CA GLU A 103 -7.88 -12.13 -21.20
C GLU A 103 -8.02 -10.60 -21.30
N TYR A 104 -8.56 -10.09 -22.40
CA TYR A 104 -8.84 -8.65 -22.53
C TYR A 104 -9.82 -8.14 -21.49
N ASP A 105 -10.85 -8.91 -21.17
CA ASP A 105 -11.80 -8.56 -20.11
C ASP A 105 -11.14 -8.51 -18.73
N ALA A 106 -10.23 -9.46 -18.44
CA ALA A 106 -9.47 -9.45 -17.21
C ALA A 106 -8.58 -8.20 -17.10
N MET A 107 -7.85 -7.86 -18.16
CA MET A 107 -7.02 -6.65 -18.18
C MET A 107 -7.85 -5.37 -18.05
N LEU A 108 -9.02 -5.26 -18.70
CA LEU A 108 -9.91 -4.11 -18.54
C LEU A 108 -10.33 -3.92 -17.09
N ILE A 109 -10.68 -5.02 -16.42
CA ILE A 109 -11.04 -5.03 -14.99
C ILE A 109 -9.86 -4.56 -14.14
N GLU A 110 -8.64 -5.01 -14.46
CA GLU A 110 -7.42 -4.60 -13.77
C GLU A 110 -7.16 -3.09 -13.90
N TYR A 111 -7.07 -2.58 -15.14
CA TYR A 111 -6.88 -1.15 -15.39
C TYR A 111 -7.96 -0.28 -14.75
N ALA A 112 -9.22 -0.72 -14.73
CA ALA A 112 -10.29 0.02 -14.08
C ALA A 112 -10.18 -0.02 -12.55
N GLY A 113 -9.87 -1.17 -11.96
CA GLY A 113 -9.76 -1.31 -10.51
C GLY A 113 -8.56 -0.58 -9.93
N ASP A 114 -7.44 -0.46 -10.66
CA ASP A 114 -6.28 0.36 -10.27
C ASP A 114 -6.66 1.83 -10.01
N GLY A 115 -7.75 2.32 -10.62
CA GLY A 115 -8.29 3.65 -10.38
C GLY A 115 -8.92 3.83 -8.99
N ILE A 116 -9.38 2.76 -8.34
CA ILE A 116 -10.09 2.81 -7.05
C ILE A 116 -9.21 3.38 -5.92
N PRO A 117 -8.01 2.83 -5.62
CA PRO A 117 -7.14 3.40 -4.60
C PRO A 117 -6.68 4.82 -4.95
N LEU A 118 -6.49 5.12 -6.23
CA LEU A 118 -6.12 6.46 -6.70
C LEU A 118 -7.22 7.49 -6.43
N LEU A 119 -8.49 7.14 -6.64
CA LEU A 119 -9.62 7.99 -6.27
C LEU A 119 -9.65 8.21 -4.76
N ALA A 120 -9.51 7.16 -3.96
CA ALA A 120 -9.48 7.24 -2.50
C ALA A 120 -8.38 8.22 -2.01
N ALA A 121 -7.17 8.07 -2.54
CA ALA A 121 -6.03 8.93 -2.22
C ALA A 121 -6.22 10.38 -2.70
N ALA A 122 -6.94 10.58 -3.81
CA ALA A 122 -7.18 11.90 -4.38
C ALA A 122 -8.21 12.72 -3.59
N VAL A 123 -9.28 12.09 -3.08
CA VAL A 123 -10.38 12.79 -2.39
C VAL A 123 -10.38 12.62 -0.87
N GLY A 124 -9.59 11.69 -0.35
CA GLY A 124 -9.54 11.32 1.06
C GLY A 124 -10.62 10.29 1.43
N GLY A 125 -10.27 9.38 2.34
CA GLY A 125 -11.10 8.23 2.67
C GLY A 125 -12.51 8.56 3.17
N GLN A 126 -12.70 9.65 3.90
CA GLN A 126 -14.01 10.03 4.42
C GLN A 126 -15.00 10.36 3.29
N VAL A 127 -14.52 11.03 2.23
CA VAL A 127 -15.30 11.36 1.04
C VAL A 127 -15.51 10.11 0.18
N PHE A 128 -14.49 9.25 0.09
CA PHE A 128 -14.54 8.07 -0.77
C PHE A 128 -15.34 6.89 -0.19
N ALA A 129 -15.55 6.83 1.12
CA ALA A 129 -16.18 5.69 1.78
C ALA A 129 -17.53 5.23 1.18
N PRO A 130 -18.48 6.12 0.80
CA PRO A 130 -19.71 5.69 0.15
C PRO A 130 -19.48 5.01 -1.21
N TYR A 131 -18.49 5.45 -1.98
CA TYR A 131 -18.11 4.84 -3.25
C TYR A 131 -17.47 3.48 -3.02
N PHE A 132 -16.53 3.38 -2.07
CA PHE A 132 -15.93 2.10 -1.71
C PHE A 132 -16.96 1.08 -1.21
N ALA A 133 -17.99 1.52 -0.48
CA ALA A 133 -19.10 0.64 -0.10
C ALA A 133 -19.84 0.03 -1.29
N GLY A 134 -19.89 0.73 -2.44
CA GLY A 134 -20.44 0.24 -3.70
C GLY A 134 -19.49 -0.68 -4.49
N PHE A 135 -18.18 -0.45 -4.42
CA PHE A 135 -17.16 -1.31 -5.05
C PHE A 135 -16.92 -2.61 -4.27
N LEU A 136 -16.98 -2.55 -2.94
CA LEU A 136 -16.56 -3.63 -2.07
C LEU A 136 -17.24 -4.99 -2.39
N PRO A 137 -18.57 -5.07 -2.61
CA PRO A 137 -19.19 -6.35 -2.97
C PRO A 137 -18.67 -6.93 -4.30
N LEU A 138 -18.28 -6.09 -5.25
CA LEU A 138 -17.74 -6.51 -6.55
C LEU A 138 -16.35 -7.12 -6.36
N LEU A 139 -15.50 -6.46 -5.56
CA LEU A 139 -14.16 -6.95 -5.22
C LEU A 139 -14.23 -8.25 -4.41
N LEU A 140 -15.05 -8.30 -3.35
CA LEU A 140 -15.19 -9.51 -2.52
C LEU A 140 -15.81 -10.69 -3.29
N ALA A 141 -16.58 -10.45 -4.36
CA ALA A 141 -17.07 -11.53 -5.20
C ALA A 141 -15.93 -12.28 -5.92
N LYS A 142 -14.80 -11.59 -6.17
CA LYS A 142 -13.59 -12.11 -6.83
C LYS A 142 -12.60 -12.77 -5.88
N THR A 143 -12.87 -12.77 -4.57
CA THR A 143 -12.02 -13.43 -3.57
C THR A 143 -12.55 -14.81 -3.14
N LYS A 144 -13.53 -15.37 -3.86
CA LYS A 144 -14.13 -16.67 -3.52
C LYS A 144 -13.17 -17.80 -3.90
N ALA A 145 -13.29 -18.95 -3.23
CA ALA A 145 -12.46 -20.12 -3.52
C ALA A 145 -12.61 -20.66 -4.97
N SER A 146 -13.72 -20.35 -5.64
CA SER A 146 -13.98 -20.71 -7.03
C SER A 146 -13.32 -19.77 -8.06
N CYS A 147 -12.79 -18.63 -7.63
CA CYS A 147 -12.16 -17.65 -8.50
C CYS A 147 -10.72 -18.03 -8.84
N THR A 148 -10.22 -17.49 -9.94
CA THR A 148 -8.83 -17.73 -10.37
C THR A 148 -7.84 -17.09 -9.39
N ILE A 149 -6.58 -17.52 -9.45
CA ILE A 149 -5.50 -16.91 -8.65
C ILE A 149 -5.37 -15.42 -8.98
N ALA A 150 -5.36 -15.05 -10.27
CA ALA A 150 -5.28 -13.66 -10.73
C ALA A 150 -6.44 -12.83 -10.17
N GLU A 151 -7.70 -13.31 -10.27
CA GLU A 151 -8.86 -12.61 -9.73
C GLU A 151 -8.76 -12.37 -8.22
N LYS A 152 -8.34 -13.39 -7.46
CA LYS A 152 -8.16 -13.28 -6.01
C LYS A 152 -7.04 -12.31 -5.67
N SER A 153 -5.88 -12.43 -6.32
CA SER A 153 -4.71 -11.60 -6.07
C SER A 153 -5.02 -10.13 -6.32
N PHE A 154 -5.58 -9.84 -7.51
CA PHE A 154 -5.99 -8.50 -7.92
C PHE A 154 -7.00 -7.89 -6.93
N ALA A 155 -8.10 -8.60 -6.66
CA ALA A 155 -9.15 -8.05 -5.80
C ALA A 155 -8.66 -7.77 -4.37
N ILE A 156 -7.81 -8.64 -3.81
CA ILE A 156 -7.22 -8.43 -2.49
C ILE A 156 -6.21 -7.28 -2.51
N GLY A 157 -5.39 -7.16 -3.56
CA GLY A 157 -4.46 -6.05 -3.77
C GLY A 157 -5.18 -4.70 -3.80
N ILE A 158 -6.20 -4.55 -4.66
CA ILE A 158 -7.02 -3.34 -4.75
C ILE A 158 -7.69 -3.01 -3.40
N VAL A 159 -8.20 -4.01 -2.69
CA VAL A 159 -8.76 -3.83 -1.35
C VAL A 159 -7.70 -3.29 -0.38
N ALA A 160 -6.50 -3.86 -0.34
CA ALA A 160 -5.44 -3.46 0.57
C ALA A 160 -4.96 -2.02 0.28
N GLU A 161 -4.69 -1.70 -0.99
CA GLU A 161 -4.31 -0.35 -1.40
C GLU A 161 -5.41 0.68 -1.12
N THR A 162 -6.67 0.31 -1.33
CA THR A 162 -7.79 1.22 -1.04
C THR A 162 -7.94 1.45 0.46
N VAL A 163 -7.76 0.42 1.30
CA VAL A 163 -7.74 0.56 2.76
C VAL A 163 -6.63 1.52 3.20
N GLN A 164 -5.43 1.37 2.62
CA GLN A 164 -4.30 2.26 2.88
C GLN A 164 -4.62 3.71 2.49
N ALA A 165 -5.14 3.92 1.28
CA ALA A 165 -5.51 5.24 0.77
C ALA A 165 -6.68 5.90 1.54
N MET A 166 -7.57 5.09 2.12
CA MET A 166 -8.69 5.58 2.93
C MET A 166 -8.29 5.90 4.38
N GLU A 167 -7.13 5.41 4.84
CA GLU A 167 -6.66 5.54 6.21
C GLU A 167 -7.77 5.18 7.22
N GLY A 168 -7.95 5.98 8.28
CA GLY A 168 -8.93 5.71 9.35
C GLY A 168 -10.39 5.63 8.90
N ALA A 169 -10.75 6.09 7.70
CA ALA A 169 -12.11 5.92 7.18
C ALA A 169 -12.42 4.45 6.83
N SER A 170 -11.39 3.61 6.70
CA SER A 170 -11.51 2.17 6.43
C SER A 170 -12.09 1.36 7.61
N VAL A 171 -12.07 1.90 8.84
CA VAL A 171 -12.52 1.22 10.08
C VAL A 171 -13.91 0.60 9.93
N GLN A 172 -14.86 1.31 9.29
CA GLN A 172 -16.22 0.84 9.10
C GLN A 172 -16.34 -0.42 8.22
N PHE A 173 -15.29 -0.76 7.45
CA PHE A 173 -15.25 -1.91 6.57
C PHE A 173 -14.59 -3.14 7.20
N VAL A 174 -13.93 -2.99 8.36
CA VAL A 174 -13.23 -4.08 9.07
C VAL A 174 -14.05 -5.37 9.17
N PRO A 175 -15.34 -5.37 9.59
CA PRO A 175 -16.10 -6.60 9.73
C PRO A 175 -16.31 -7.37 8.41
N ARG A 176 -16.26 -6.67 7.27
CA ARG A 176 -16.41 -7.28 5.94
C ARG A 176 -15.06 -7.67 5.31
N LEU A 177 -13.99 -6.94 5.63
CA LEU A 177 -12.67 -7.13 5.04
C LEU A 177 -11.86 -8.22 5.75
N LEU A 178 -11.87 -8.20 7.08
CA LEU A 178 -11.00 -9.05 7.88
C LEU A 178 -11.18 -10.55 7.61
N PRO A 179 -12.41 -11.11 7.49
CA PRO A 179 -12.58 -12.52 7.19
C PRO A 179 -11.96 -12.92 5.85
N THR A 180 -12.10 -12.08 4.82
CA THR A 180 -11.54 -12.31 3.49
C THR A 180 -10.02 -12.30 3.52
N LEU A 181 -9.41 -11.31 4.15
CA LEU A 181 -7.96 -11.21 4.27
C LEU A 181 -7.36 -12.37 5.08
N MET A 182 -8.02 -12.78 6.17
CA MET A 182 -7.61 -13.96 6.94
C MET A 182 -7.74 -15.25 6.12
N SER A 183 -8.71 -15.35 5.23
CA SER A 183 -8.84 -16.48 4.31
C SER A 183 -7.72 -16.48 3.28
N GLY A 184 -7.47 -15.34 2.62
CA GLY A 184 -6.44 -15.21 1.59
C GLY A 184 -5.01 -15.38 2.14
N ALA A 185 -4.75 -15.02 3.40
CA ALA A 185 -3.47 -15.30 4.06
C ALA A 185 -3.19 -16.81 4.24
N ARG A 186 -4.19 -17.67 4.03
CA ARG A 186 -4.07 -19.14 4.04
C ARG A 186 -4.23 -19.75 2.64
N ASP A 187 -4.26 -18.93 1.60
CA ASP A 187 -4.38 -19.41 0.22
C ASP A 187 -3.18 -20.27 -0.18
N THR A 188 -3.36 -21.14 -1.16
CA THR A 188 -2.28 -21.98 -1.70
C THR A 188 -1.30 -21.17 -2.54
N ASP A 189 -1.76 -20.06 -3.11
CA ASP A 189 -0.94 -19.17 -3.92
C ASP A 189 -0.20 -18.12 -3.08
N ASP A 190 1.08 -17.89 -3.38
CA ASP A 190 1.94 -16.99 -2.62
C ASP A 190 1.64 -15.52 -2.87
N GLU A 191 1.21 -15.13 -4.06
CA GLU A 191 0.81 -13.76 -4.39
C GLU A 191 -0.46 -13.39 -3.62
N VAL A 192 -1.46 -14.27 -3.61
CA VAL A 192 -2.69 -14.10 -2.82
C VAL A 192 -2.37 -14.00 -1.33
N ARG A 193 -1.46 -14.84 -0.80
CA ARG A 193 -1.00 -14.74 0.59
C ARG A 193 -0.30 -13.42 0.86
N SER A 194 0.61 -13.00 -0.02
CA SER A 194 1.38 -11.76 0.11
C SER A 194 0.44 -10.55 0.23
N ASN A 195 -0.47 -10.38 -0.73
CA ASN A 195 -1.43 -9.27 -0.75
C ASN A 195 -2.36 -9.32 0.47
N SER A 196 -2.75 -10.52 0.92
CA SER A 196 -3.59 -10.69 2.10
C SER A 196 -2.87 -10.31 3.40
N VAL A 197 -1.60 -10.68 3.54
CA VAL A 197 -0.77 -10.35 4.70
C VAL A 197 -0.51 -8.84 4.75
N PHE A 198 -0.16 -8.24 3.61
CA PHE A 198 -0.08 -6.78 3.49
C PHE A 198 -1.40 -6.11 3.87
N GLY A 199 -2.51 -6.59 3.31
CA GLY A 199 -3.88 -6.18 3.61
C GLY A 199 -4.23 -6.25 5.11
N ILE A 200 -3.84 -7.33 5.80
CA ILE A 200 -3.99 -7.45 7.25
C ILE A 200 -3.20 -6.34 7.96
N GLY A 201 -1.95 -6.12 7.56
CA GLY A 201 -1.09 -5.09 8.12
C GLY A 201 -1.70 -3.70 8.03
N VAL A 202 -2.12 -3.28 6.84
CA VAL A 202 -2.74 -1.96 6.62
C VAL A 202 -4.09 -1.84 7.34
N LEU A 203 -4.87 -2.93 7.39
CA LEU A 203 -6.14 -2.93 8.12
C LEU A 203 -5.92 -2.83 9.64
N VAL A 204 -4.84 -3.39 10.18
CA VAL A 204 -4.44 -3.18 11.57
C VAL A 204 -4.08 -1.72 11.82
N GLU A 205 -3.20 -1.15 11.01
CA GLU A 205 -2.72 0.23 11.14
C GLU A 205 -3.86 1.25 11.12
N HIS A 206 -4.81 1.08 10.19
CA HIS A 206 -5.91 2.02 10.02
C HIS A 206 -7.16 1.65 10.80
N GLY A 207 -7.38 0.37 11.08
CA GLY A 207 -8.50 -0.15 11.87
C GLY A 207 -8.37 0.09 13.38
N LYS A 208 -7.13 0.28 13.87
CA LYS A 208 -6.79 0.64 15.26
C LYS A 208 -7.51 -0.22 16.30
N GLU A 209 -8.27 0.39 17.21
CA GLU A 209 -8.91 -0.29 18.34
C GLU A 209 -9.88 -1.40 17.89
N SER A 210 -10.48 -1.26 16.71
CA SER A 210 -11.38 -2.27 16.13
C SER A 210 -10.65 -3.58 15.81
N MET A 211 -9.33 -3.55 15.71
CA MET A 211 -8.49 -4.70 15.37
C MET A 211 -7.94 -5.41 16.60
N HIS A 212 -7.90 -4.77 17.77
CA HIS A 212 -7.21 -5.29 18.96
C HIS A 212 -7.71 -6.67 19.39
N THR A 213 -9.03 -6.91 19.35
CA THR A 213 -9.64 -8.20 19.72
C THR A 213 -9.24 -9.34 18.77
N HIS A 214 -8.75 -9.02 17.57
CA HIS A 214 -8.35 -9.99 16.55
C HIS A 214 -6.86 -10.35 16.61
N TYR A 215 -6.05 -9.62 17.37
CA TYR A 215 -4.59 -9.81 17.44
C TYR A 215 -4.17 -11.26 17.72
N PRO A 216 -4.77 -12.00 18.69
CA PRO A 216 -4.39 -13.39 18.92
C PRO A 216 -4.56 -14.29 17.68
N SER A 217 -5.65 -14.09 16.93
CA SER A 217 -5.91 -14.87 15.71
C SER A 217 -4.95 -14.49 14.59
N LEU A 218 -4.68 -13.19 14.42
CA LEU A 218 -3.75 -12.68 13.43
C LEU A 218 -2.32 -13.15 13.69
N LEU A 219 -1.84 -13.05 14.93
CA LEU A 219 -0.51 -13.55 15.30
C LEU A 219 -0.37 -15.05 15.07
N ASN A 220 -1.43 -15.83 15.33
CA ASN A 220 -1.42 -17.26 15.02
C ASN A 220 -1.30 -17.54 13.51
N ILE A 221 -2.02 -16.79 12.67
CA ILE A 221 -1.88 -16.89 11.20
C ILE A 221 -0.47 -16.54 10.77
N LEU A 222 0.03 -15.36 11.17
CA LEU A 222 1.36 -14.88 10.79
C LEU A 222 2.47 -15.80 11.29
N SER A 223 2.35 -16.35 12.51
CA SER A 223 3.27 -17.34 13.06
C SER A 223 3.23 -18.68 12.30
N SER A 224 2.09 -19.07 11.74
CA SER A 224 2.00 -20.26 10.89
C SER A 224 2.68 -20.03 9.54
N ILE A 225 2.50 -18.85 8.94
CA ILE A 225 3.13 -18.48 7.67
C ILE A 225 4.65 -18.46 7.83
N ILE A 226 5.17 -17.72 8.80
CA ILE A 226 6.63 -17.57 9.01
C ILE A 226 7.36 -18.89 9.25
N SER A 227 6.65 -19.92 9.76
CA SER A 227 7.23 -21.22 10.06
C SER A 227 7.31 -22.16 8.85
N ARG A 228 6.60 -21.87 7.76
CA ARG A 228 6.43 -22.79 6.62
C ARG A 228 6.79 -22.15 5.28
N GLU A 229 6.58 -20.85 5.18
CA GLU A 229 6.71 -20.10 3.94
C GLU A 229 8.15 -20.06 3.43
N GLN A 230 8.30 -20.16 2.12
CA GLN A 230 9.58 -20.05 1.42
C GLN A 230 9.65 -18.81 0.52
N ASN A 231 8.49 -18.31 0.07
CA ASN A 231 8.43 -17.09 -0.72
C ASN A 231 8.88 -15.89 0.13
N ARG A 232 9.86 -15.13 -0.38
CA ARG A 232 10.48 -14.04 0.38
C ARG A 232 9.58 -12.81 0.47
N ARG A 233 8.87 -12.43 -0.59
CA ARG A 233 7.87 -11.36 -0.55
C ARG A 233 6.80 -11.58 0.52
N VAL A 234 6.29 -12.81 0.67
CA VAL A 234 5.32 -13.13 1.73
C VAL A 234 5.94 -12.94 3.12
N LEU A 235 7.16 -13.44 3.34
CA LEU A 235 7.87 -13.28 4.62
C LEU A 235 8.17 -11.81 4.95
N ASP A 236 8.51 -11.01 3.94
CA ASP A 236 8.75 -9.58 4.10
C ASP A 236 7.46 -8.85 4.49
N ASN A 237 6.34 -9.18 3.84
CA ASN A 237 5.02 -8.67 4.21
C ASN A 237 4.58 -9.12 5.61
N VAL A 238 4.94 -10.32 6.06
CA VAL A 238 4.73 -10.72 7.47
C VAL A 238 5.50 -9.80 8.42
N CYS A 239 6.75 -9.44 8.09
CA CYS A 239 7.52 -8.49 8.89
C CYS A 239 6.84 -7.11 8.95
N GLY A 240 6.33 -6.63 7.81
CA GLY A 240 5.53 -5.41 7.72
C GLY A 240 4.26 -5.45 8.57
N ALA A 241 3.48 -6.53 8.46
CA ALA A 241 2.23 -6.70 9.20
C ALA A 241 2.46 -6.77 10.72
N VAL A 242 3.43 -7.57 11.18
CA VAL A 242 3.81 -7.65 12.61
C VAL A 242 4.29 -6.28 13.12
N SER A 243 5.08 -5.56 12.32
CA SER A 243 5.56 -4.22 12.68
C SER A 243 4.39 -3.24 12.87
N ARG A 244 3.39 -3.27 11.99
CA ARG A 244 2.15 -2.46 12.14
C ARG A 244 1.35 -2.85 13.39
N MET A 245 1.26 -4.14 13.72
CA MET A 245 0.61 -4.60 14.96
C MET A 245 1.29 -4.04 16.20
N ILE A 246 2.62 -4.08 16.25
CA ILE A 246 3.43 -3.55 17.36
C ILE A 246 3.26 -2.03 17.48
N LEU A 247 3.39 -1.31 16.36
CA LEU A 247 3.25 0.15 16.30
C LEU A 247 1.84 0.61 16.74
N THR A 248 0.81 -0.16 16.39
CA THR A 248 -0.59 0.19 16.69
C THR A 248 -0.96 -0.13 18.14
N HIS A 249 -0.58 -1.31 18.65
CA HIS A 249 -0.97 -1.74 20.00
C HIS A 249 0.03 -2.73 20.61
N VAL A 250 1.19 -2.23 21.00
CA VAL A 250 2.29 -3.02 21.60
C VAL A 250 1.84 -3.90 22.78
N SER A 251 0.92 -3.42 23.62
CA SER A 251 0.41 -4.17 24.78
C SER A 251 -0.40 -5.42 24.39
N GLY A 252 -0.93 -5.47 23.16
CA GLY A 252 -1.64 -6.64 22.63
C GLY A 252 -0.72 -7.67 21.97
N VAL A 253 0.59 -7.43 21.93
CA VAL A 253 1.58 -8.30 21.29
C VAL A 253 2.48 -8.93 22.37
N PRO A 254 2.69 -10.25 22.39
CA PRO A 254 3.67 -10.89 23.27
C PRO A 254 5.09 -10.62 22.75
N ILE A 255 5.60 -9.41 23.01
CA ILE A 255 6.83 -8.88 22.41
C ILE A 255 8.03 -9.81 22.60
N GLU A 256 8.21 -10.38 23.79
CA GLU A 256 9.34 -11.27 24.09
C GLU A 256 9.41 -12.50 23.17
N GLN A 257 8.27 -12.91 22.60
CA GLN A 257 8.19 -14.03 21.66
C GLN A 257 8.24 -13.54 20.21
N VAL A 258 7.59 -12.40 19.91
CA VAL A 258 7.39 -11.90 18.55
C VAL A 258 8.61 -11.14 18.03
N PHE A 259 9.19 -10.25 18.84
CA PHE A 259 10.28 -9.38 18.41
C PHE A 259 11.56 -10.14 18.00
N PRO A 260 12.03 -11.18 18.73
CA PRO A 260 13.17 -11.97 18.29
C PRO A 260 12.95 -12.67 16.94
N VAL A 261 11.71 -13.09 16.65
CA VAL A 261 11.34 -13.70 15.38
C VAL A 261 11.39 -12.65 14.27
N LEU A 262 10.82 -11.47 14.50
CA LEU A 262 10.90 -10.34 13.57
C LEU A 262 12.35 -10.01 13.22
N ILE A 263 13.23 -9.84 14.22
CA ILE A 263 14.65 -9.50 13.96
C ILE A 263 15.39 -10.59 13.17
N ARG A 264 15.10 -11.87 13.43
CA ARG A 264 15.71 -12.98 12.66
C ARG A 264 15.29 -13.02 11.19
N SER A 265 14.12 -12.49 10.86
CA SER A 265 13.61 -12.46 9.49
C SER A 265 14.22 -11.34 8.64
N LEU A 266 14.99 -10.43 9.26
CA LEU A 266 15.61 -9.30 8.58
C LEU A 266 17.04 -9.62 8.07
N PRO A 267 17.53 -8.90 7.05
CA PRO A 267 16.84 -7.84 6.30
C PRO A 267 15.83 -8.40 5.30
N LEU A 268 14.86 -7.56 4.91
CA LEU A 268 13.91 -7.85 3.84
C LEU A 268 14.64 -8.12 2.52
N LYS A 269 14.01 -8.88 1.61
CA LYS A 269 14.67 -9.41 0.41
C LYS A 269 13.99 -9.03 -0.90
N GLU A 270 12.67 -9.04 -0.94
CA GLU A 270 11.85 -8.78 -2.13
C GLU A 270 10.95 -7.55 -1.91
N ASP A 271 10.20 -7.50 -0.80
CA ASP A 271 9.30 -6.38 -0.51
C ASP A 271 10.00 -5.30 0.33
N LEU A 272 10.85 -4.52 -0.32
CA LEU A 272 11.70 -3.53 0.35
C LEU A 272 10.92 -2.27 0.80
N GLU A 273 9.70 -2.07 0.30
CA GLU A 273 8.85 -0.95 0.71
C GLU A 273 8.50 -1.04 2.22
N GLU A 274 8.42 -2.26 2.74
CA GLU A 274 8.15 -2.55 4.16
C GLU A 274 9.32 -2.19 5.10
N ASN A 275 10.51 -1.87 4.57
CA ASN A 275 11.65 -1.45 5.41
C ASN A 275 11.31 -0.19 6.24
N VAL A 276 10.52 0.73 5.68
CA VAL A 276 10.11 1.95 6.39
C VAL A 276 9.32 1.57 7.65
N THR A 277 8.31 0.72 7.50
CA THR A 277 7.48 0.21 8.60
C THR A 277 8.32 -0.52 9.64
N VAL A 278 9.17 -1.45 9.20
CA VAL A 278 10.01 -2.29 10.08
C VAL A 278 10.99 -1.45 10.90
N PHE A 279 11.72 -0.53 10.27
CA PHE A 279 12.70 0.30 10.98
C PHE A 279 12.06 1.36 11.88
N ASN A 280 10.88 1.85 11.52
CA ASN A 280 10.06 2.67 12.41
C ASN A 280 9.61 1.87 13.64
N CYS A 281 9.20 0.61 13.46
CA CYS A 281 8.88 -0.30 14.56
C CYS A 281 10.09 -0.55 15.47
N ILE A 282 11.29 -0.82 14.93
CA ILE A 282 12.50 -0.99 15.75
C ILE A 282 12.82 0.28 16.54
N SER A 283 12.72 1.45 15.91
CA SER A 283 12.92 2.75 16.58
C SER A 283 11.88 2.98 17.70
N PHE A 284 10.63 2.61 17.45
CA PHE A 284 9.56 2.65 18.44
C PHE A 284 9.84 1.70 19.62
N MET A 285 10.28 0.47 19.33
CA MET A 285 10.63 -0.51 20.36
C MET A 285 11.81 -0.05 21.22
N TYR A 286 12.80 0.62 20.65
CA TYR A 286 13.89 1.20 21.45
C TYR A 286 13.38 2.25 22.45
N LYS A 287 12.46 3.13 22.02
CA LYS A 287 11.89 4.17 22.87
C LYS A 287 11.00 3.62 23.99
N ASN A 288 10.27 2.54 23.73
CA ASN A 288 9.24 2.03 24.66
C ASN A 288 9.69 0.81 25.47
N GLN A 289 10.56 -0.03 24.92
CA GLN A 289 11.08 -1.26 25.52
C GLN A 289 12.56 -1.46 25.15
N PRO A 290 13.47 -0.56 25.57
CA PRO A 290 14.87 -0.56 25.16
C PRO A 290 15.58 -1.89 25.43
N SER A 291 15.25 -2.58 26.52
CA SER A 291 15.83 -3.89 26.86
C SER A 291 15.66 -4.94 25.75
N GLN A 292 14.50 -4.97 25.08
CA GLN A 292 14.24 -5.87 23.96
C GLN A 292 15.16 -5.57 22.78
N VAL A 293 15.38 -4.29 22.46
CA VAL A 293 16.29 -3.89 21.38
C VAL A 293 17.74 -4.18 21.72
N ILE A 294 18.17 -3.88 22.95
CA ILE A 294 19.56 -4.11 23.39
C ILE A 294 19.89 -5.61 23.41
N GLN A 295 18.95 -6.48 23.81
CA GLN A 295 19.13 -7.94 23.80
C GLN A 295 19.40 -8.50 22.40
N HIS A 296 18.89 -7.85 21.35
CA HIS A 296 19.05 -8.26 19.95
C HIS A 296 19.98 -7.35 19.15
N LEU A 297 20.76 -6.52 19.84
CA LEU A 297 21.63 -5.53 19.22
C LEU A 297 22.64 -6.15 18.24
N PRO A 298 23.30 -7.30 18.49
CA PRO A 298 24.23 -7.89 17.53
C PRO A 298 23.59 -8.18 16.17
N GLN A 299 22.40 -8.79 16.17
CA GLN A 299 21.65 -9.08 14.94
C GLN A 299 21.17 -7.79 14.27
N LEU A 300 20.69 -6.82 15.05
CA LEU A 300 20.26 -5.52 14.53
C LEU A 300 21.41 -4.76 13.85
N LEU A 301 22.61 -4.74 14.44
CA LEU A 301 23.77 -4.10 13.80
C LEU A 301 24.18 -4.82 12.51
N ALA A 302 24.09 -6.16 12.47
CA ALA A 302 24.33 -6.93 11.25
C ALA A 302 23.31 -6.58 10.15
N VAL A 303 22.03 -6.44 10.49
CA VAL A 303 20.96 -6.06 9.55
C VAL A 303 21.16 -4.62 9.07
N ILE A 304 21.34 -3.68 9.99
CA ILE A 304 21.48 -2.25 9.67
C ILE A 304 22.71 -2.03 8.79
N SER A 305 23.85 -2.69 9.06
CA SER A 305 25.04 -2.53 8.23
C SER A 305 24.87 -3.01 6.78
N GLN A 306 23.97 -3.98 6.52
CA GLN A 306 23.64 -4.44 5.16
C GLN A 306 22.82 -3.39 4.39
N VAL A 307 21.81 -2.79 5.03
CA VAL A 307 20.86 -1.90 4.34
C VAL A 307 21.26 -0.43 4.40
N ILE A 308 22.07 -0.01 5.37
CA ILE A 308 22.35 1.41 5.54
C ILE A 308 23.22 1.94 4.42
N GLY A 309 22.87 3.08 3.82
CA GLY A 309 23.60 3.63 2.68
C GLY A 309 23.33 2.91 1.34
N THR A 310 22.32 2.04 1.29
CA THR A 310 21.71 1.59 0.03
C THR A 310 20.42 2.37 -0.22
N ASP A 311 19.82 2.17 -1.40
CA ASP A 311 18.50 2.66 -1.79
C ASP A 311 17.33 1.89 -1.14
N GLN A 312 17.64 0.82 -0.40
CA GLN A 312 16.64 -0.02 0.28
C GLN A 312 16.02 0.65 1.51
N ILE A 313 16.56 1.79 1.96
CA ILE A 313 16.05 2.55 3.09
C ILE A 313 15.87 4.02 2.72
N GLN A 314 14.69 4.55 3.04
CA GLN A 314 14.40 5.97 2.83
C GLN A 314 15.22 6.86 3.78
N GLU A 315 15.51 8.08 3.34
CA GLU A 315 16.34 9.06 4.05
C GLU A 315 15.84 9.38 5.47
N GLU A 316 14.53 9.40 5.69
CA GLU A 316 13.95 9.62 7.01
C GLU A 316 14.17 8.42 7.94
N SER A 317 13.87 7.21 7.49
CA SER A 317 14.11 5.98 8.25
C SER A 317 15.61 5.81 8.55
N ARG A 318 16.49 6.16 7.60
CA ARG A 318 17.94 6.17 7.81
C ARG A 318 18.34 7.13 8.94
N ARG A 319 17.82 8.36 8.93
CA ARG A 319 18.09 9.35 9.99
C ARG A 319 17.59 8.87 11.36
N SER A 320 16.40 8.27 11.42
CA SER A 320 15.87 7.67 12.66
C SER A 320 16.79 6.58 13.21
N LEU A 321 17.23 5.65 12.35
CA LEU A 321 18.15 4.58 12.76
C LEU A 321 19.50 5.10 13.24
N VAL A 322 20.11 6.05 12.54
CA VAL A 322 21.39 6.64 12.96
C VAL A 322 21.26 7.32 14.32
N THR A 323 20.15 8.04 14.54
CA THR A 323 19.86 8.67 15.84
C THR A 323 19.74 7.62 16.94
N MET A 324 18.96 6.56 16.71
CA MET A 324 18.84 5.44 17.63
C MET A 324 20.19 4.79 17.95
N LEU A 325 21.05 4.57 16.96
CA LEU A 325 22.38 3.98 17.17
C LEU A 325 23.31 4.90 17.96
N LYS A 326 23.26 6.22 17.75
CA LYS A 326 23.97 7.21 18.56
C LYS A 326 23.51 7.18 20.02
N ASP A 327 22.21 7.13 20.24
CA ASP A 327 21.62 7.04 21.58
C ASP A 327 22.02 5.74 22.28
N ILE A 328 21.99 4.61 21.57
CA ILE A 328 22.45 3.32 22.11
C ILE A 328 23.95 3.36 22.44
N LEU A 329 24.80 3.93 21.58
CA LEU A 329 26.22 4.05 21.87
C LEU A 329 26.48 4.89 23.14
N HIS A 330 25.69 5.94 23.36
CA HIS A 330 25.83 6.79 24.54
C HIS A 330 25.29 6.12 25.81
N GLY A 331 24.11 5.51 25.74
CA GLY A 331 23.44 4.90 26.90
C GLY A 331 23.93 3.49 27.26
N PHE A 332 24.34 2.70 26.26
CA PHE A 332 24.73 1.29 26.39
C PHE A 332 26.07 1.01 25.66
N PRO A 333 27.16 1.71 26.01
CA PRO A 333 28.42 1.63 25.28
C PRO A 333 29.04 0.23 25.31
N GLN A 334 28.91 -0.51 26.41
CA GLN A 334 29.51 -1.84 26.53
C GLN A 334 28.79 -2.88 25.66
N GLU A 335 27.46 -2.85 25.67
CA GLU A 335 26.59 -3.68 24.85
C GLU A 335 26.80 -3.37 23.38
N PHE A 336 26.88 -2.09 23.01
CA PHE A 336 27.16 -1.68 21.65
C PHE A 336 28.52 -2.15 21.14
N GLN A 337 29.59 -1.97 21.93
CA GLN A 337 30.92 -2.46 21.54
C GLN A 337 30.95 -4.00 21.47
N SER A 338 30.26 -4.68 22.38
CA SER A 338 30.18 -6.15 22.37
C SER A 338 29.41 -6.66 21.15
N ALA A 339 28.33 -5.98 20.77
CA ALA A 339 27.52 -6.29 19.59
C ALA A 339 28.24 -6.01 18.26
N LEU A 340 29.15 -5.03 18.23
CA LEU A 340 29.98 -4.73 17.06
C LEU A 340 31.09 -5.77 16.81
N ARG A 341 31.68 -6.34 17.86
CA ARG A 341 32.83 -7.26 17.75
C ARG A 341 32.65 -8.45 16.79
N PRO A 342 31.51 -9.16 16.76
CA PRO A 342 31.33 -10.31 15.86
C PRO A 342 31.10 -9.92 14.40
N LEU A 343 30.89 -8.63 14.09
CA LEU A 343 30.64 -8.20 12.72
C LEU A 343 31.95 -8.18 11.89
N PRO A 344 31.86 -8.46 10.58
CA PRO A 344 32.96 -8.19 9.65
C PRO A 344 33.48 -6.75 9.76
N GLN A 345 34.79 -6.57 9.63
CA GLN A 345 35.45 -5.27 9.83
C GLN A 345 34.88 -4.16 8.94
N GLU A 346 34.49 -4.48 7.71
CA GLU A 346 33.84 -3.56 6.78
C GLU A 346 32.51 -3.04 7.32
N MET A 347 31.63 -3.94 7.78
CA MET A 347 30.34 -3.60 8.38
C MET A 347 30.49 -2.78 9.66
N ALA A 348 31.43 -3.18 10.54
CA ALA A 348 31.70 -2.46 11.77
C ALA A 348 32.24 -1.05 11.50
N SER A 349 33.10 -0.88 10.49
CA SER A 349 33.65 0.43 10.10
C SER A 349 32.57 1.33 9.50
N LYS A 350 31.67 0.77 8.67
CA LYS A 350 30.52 1.46 8.11
C LYS A 350 29.58 1.99 9.19
N LEU A 351 29.29 1.19 10.21
CA LEU A 351 28.47 1.63 11.34
C LEU A 351 29.17 2.71 12.18
N ARG A 352 30.49 2.58 12.40
CA ARG A 352 31.27 3.59 13.14
C ARG A 352 31.27 4.94 12.44
N SER A 353 31.51 4.97 11.13
CA SER A 353 31.57 6.23 10.37
C SER A 353 30.24 7.00 10.44
N LEU A 354 29.12 6.28 10.34
CA LEU A 354 27.77 6.84 10.41
C LEU A 354 27.41 7.46 11.76
N ILE A 355 27.95 6.91 12.85
CA ILE A 355 27.66 7.39 14.20
C ILE A 355 28.60 8.54 14.58
N THR A 356 29.76 8.66 13.93
CA THR A 356 30.71 9.77 14.12
C THR A 356 30.45 10.99 13.25
N SER A 357 29.74 10.82 12.12
CA SER A 357 29.23 11.94 11.30
C SER A 357 27.99 12.55 11.93
#